data_AF-A0A2N2DH13-F1
#
_entry.id   AF-A0A2N2DH13-F1
#
_cell.length_a   1.000
_cell.length_b   1.000
_cell.length_c   1.000
_cell.angle_alpha   90.00
_cell.angle_beta   90.00
_cell.angle_gamma   90.00
#
_symmetry.space_group_name_H-M   'P 1'
#
loop_
_entity.id
_entity.type
_entity.pdbx_description
1 polymer ?
#
loop_
_entity_poly.entity_id
_entity_poly.type
_entity_poly.pdbx_seq_one_letter_code
_entity_poly.pdbx_strand_id
1 'polypeptide(L)'
;MRNKEFRKSFRGYDEEEVDEFLDQVIKDYESVYKESIELKEALAAKDSNIDQYRDLEDTLKKTLVIAQQTADDMKQGAAREAVVIVEEARLKAEQIVAAAEERARAILREYEDIRKQAQVFKTKLRSFLRSQLDLVQEEDDILISDDLYLEAAVAGPENEGGK
;
A
#
# COMPACT_ATOMS: atom_id res chain seq x y z
N MET A 1 70.26 -40.83 -17.52
CA MET A 1 71.64 -40.63 -18.02
C MET A 1 72.24 -42.00 -18.27
N ARG A 2 72.34 -42.40 -19.55
CA ARG A 2 73.05 -43.63 -19.94
C ARG A 2 74.54 -43.31 -19.86
N ASN A 3 75.32 -44.20 -19.24
CA ASN A 3 76.78 -44.09 -19.20
C ASN A 3 77.32 -44.01 -20.64
N LYS A 4 77.86 -42.84 -21.02
CA LYS A 4 78.57 -42.65 -22.28
C LYS A 4 80.01 -43.10 -22.04
N GLU A 5 80.46 -44.12 -22.78
CA GLU A 5 81.85 -44.60 -22.75
C GLU A 5 82.57 -44.07 -23.99
N PHE A 6 83.60 -43.24 -23.78
CA PHE A 6 84.38 -42.65 -24.87
C PHE A 6 85.41 -43.66 -25.42
N ARG A 7 85.62 -43.64 -26.74
CA ARG A 7 86.71 -44.39 -27.39
C ARG A 7 88.07 -43.90 -26.90
N LYS A 8 89.07 -44.78 -26.94
CA LYS A 8 90.46 -44.45 -26.55
C LYS A 8 91.34 -44.27 -27.79
N SER A 9 92.03 -43.13 -27.87
CA SER A 9 93.06 -42.81 -28.84
C SER A 9 94.47 -43.12 -28.29
N PHE A 10 95.52 -43.06 -29.13
CA PHE A 10 96.90 -43.32 -28.70
C PHE A 10 97.32 -42.27 -27.64
N ARG A 11 97.27 -42.68 -26.36
CA ARG A 11 97.50 -41.90 -25.11
C ARG A 11 96.28 -41.20 -24.46
N GLY A 12 95.02 -41.54 -24.76
CA GLY A 12 93.89 -40.90 -24.05
C GLY A 12 92.50 -41.31 -24.53
N TYR A 13 91.48 -40.56 -24.12
CA TYR A 13 90.15 -40.62 -24.74
C TYR A 13 90.14 -39.86 -26.07
N ASP A 14 89.21 -40.19 -26.94
CA ASP A 14 88.99 -39.49 -28.22
C ASP A 14 88.44 -38.09 -27.95
N GLU A 15 89.23 -37.08 -28.31
CA GLU A 15 88.94 -35.67 -28.02
C GLU A 15 87.72 -35.17 -28.81
N GLU A 16 87.52 -35.64 -30.05
CA GLU A 16 86.34 -35.28 -30.85
C GLU A 16 85.05 -35.85 -30.25
N GLU A 17 85.08 -37.10 -29.77
CA GLU A 17 83.90 -37.73 -29.15
C GLU A 17 83.53 -37.07 -27.81
N VAL A 18 84.54 -36.60 -27.07
CA VAL A 18 84.33 -35.85 -25.82
C VAL A 18 83.75 -34.47 -26.09
N ASP A 19 84.28 -33.74 -27.08
CA ASP A 19 83.77 -32.41 -27.46
C ASP A 19 82.33 -32.48 -27.98
N GLU A 20 81.99 -33.43 -28.86
CA GLU A 20 80.61 -33.62 -29.32
C GLU A 20 79.64 -33.93 -28.16
N PHE A 21 80.09 -34.70 -27.16
CA PHE A 21 79.28 -34.99 -25.99
C PHE A 21 79.12 -33.77 -25.09
N LEU A 22 80.18 -32.99 -24.86
CA LEU A 22 80.12 -31.75 -24.10
C LEU A 22 79.20 -30.72 -24.77
N ASP A 23 79.26 -30.58 -26.09
CA ASP A 23 78.35 -29.73 -26.86
C ASP A 23 76.89 -30.17 -26.71
N GLN A 24 76.62 -31.48 -26.69
CA GLN A 24 75.28 -32.00 -26.45
C GLN A 24 74.80 -31.70 -25.01
N VAL A 25 75.67 -31.89 -24.01
CA VAL A 25 75.35 -31.58 -22.60
C VAL A 25 75.09 -30.09 -22.42
N ILE A 26 75.86 -29.22 -23.08
CA ILE A 26 75.65 -27.77 -23.05
C ILE A 26 74.28 -27.42 -23.65
N LYS A 27 73.94 -27.96 -24.83
CA LYS A 27 72.62 -27.74 -25.46
C LYS A 27 71.46 -28.22 -24.59
N ASP A 28 71.59 -29.41 -24.02
CA ASP A 28 70.55 -29.97 -23.15
C ASP A 28 70.39 -29.13 -21.87
N TYR A 29 71.50 -28.66 -21.29
CA TYR A 29 71.48 -27.78 -20.11
C TYR A 29 70.87 -26.42 -20.42
N GLU A 30 71.23 -25.80 -21.54
CA GLU A 30 70.62 -24.55 -22.01
C GLU A 30 69.12 -24.70 -22.23
N SER A 31 68.68 -25.81 -22.82
CA SER A 31 67.27 -26.13 -23.01
C SER A 31 66.53 -26.21 -21.68
N VAL A 32 67.05 -26.99 -20.72
CA VAL A 32 66.44 -27.14 -19.39
C VAL A 32 66.47 -25.82 -18.60
N TYR A 33 67.54 -25.05 -18.71
CA TYR A 33 67.65 -23.75 -18.06
C TYR A 33 66.62 -22.76 -18.60
N LYS A 34 66.43 -22.72 -19.92
CA LYS A 34 65.40 -21.91 -20.56
C LYS A 34 64.00 -22.32 -20.14
N GLU A 35 63.70 -23.62 -20.16
CA GLU A 35 62.42 -24.15 -19.67
C GLU A 35 62.18 -23.80 -18.20
N SER A 36 63.21 -23.86 -17.35
CA SER A 36 63.10 -23.45 -15.95
C SER A 36 62.75 -21.96 -15.80
N ILE A 37 63.26 -21.08 -16.67
CA ILE A 37 62.91 -19.66 -16.65
C ILE A 37 61.45 -19.48 -17.07
N GLU A 38 61.05 -20.09 -18.19
CA GLU A 38 59.68 -20.00 -18.71
C GLU A 38 58.66 -20.53 -17.69
N LEU A 39 58.95 -21.64 -17.01
CA LEU A 39 58.10 -22.19 -15.95
C LEU A 39 58.00 -21.26 -14.74
N LYS A 40 59.10 -20.61 -14.34
CA LYS A 40 59.10 -19.65 -13.23
C LYS A 40 58.28 -18.40 -13.56
N GLU A 41 58.40 -17.89 -14.78
CA GLU A 41 57.59 -16.75 -15.26
C GLU A 41 56.10 -17.13 -15.33
N ALA A 42 55.79 -18.31 -15.86
CA ALA A 42 54.43 -18.82 -15.89
C ALA A 42 53.85 -18.97 -14.47
N LEU A 43 54.63 -19.51 -13.53
CA LEU A 43 54.21 -19.65 -12.13
C LEU A 43 53.92 -18.29 -11.50
N ALA A 44 54.83 -17.32 -11.64
CA ALA A 44 54.63 -15.95 -11.13
C ALA A 44 53.37 -15.29 -11.72
N ALA A 45 53.10 -15.49 -13.01
CA ALA A 45 51.89 -15.00 -13.65
C ALA A 45 50.63 -15.70 -13.11
N LYS A 46 50.68 -17.01 -12.83
CA LYS A 46 49.56 -17.74 -12.22
C LYS A 46 49.30 -17.31 -10.78
N ASP A 47 50.35 -17.11 -9.98
CA ASP A 47 50.22 -16.63 -8.60
C ASP A 47 49.58 -15.23 -8.56
N SER A 48 50.01 -14.32 -9.44
CA SER A 48 49.39 -12.99 -9.59
C SER A 48 47.89 -13.08 -9.95
N ASN A 49 47.52 -14.00 -10.84
CA ASN A 49 46.10 -14.22 -11.16
C ASN A 49 45.31 -14.77 -9.96
N ILE A 50 45.90 -15.68 -9.18
CA ILE A 50 45.26 -16.24 -7.98
C ILE A 50 44.97 -15.12 -6.97
N ASP A 51 45.91 -14.20 -6.76
CA ASP A 51 45.73 -13.10 -5.85
C ASP A 51 44.62 -12.14 -6.33
N GLN A 52 44.57 -11.82 -7.63
CA GLN A 52 43.45 -11.05 -8.19
C GLN A 52 42.09 -11.74 -8.00
N TYR A 53 42.03 -13.06 -8.17
CA TYR A 53 40.79 -13.80 -7.94
C TYR A 53 40.37 -13.79 -6.47
N ARG A 54 41.32 -13.84 -5.53
CA ARG A 54 41.03 -13.73 -4.10
C ARG A 54 40.48 -12.35 -3.74
N ASP A 55 41.08 -11.29 -4.26
CA ASP A 55 40.59 -9.91 -4.04
C ASP A 55 39.18 -9.72 -4.60
N LEU A 56 38.91 -10.30 -5.77
CA LEU A 56 37.58 -10.29 -6.38
C LEU A 56 36.57 -11.08 -5.54
N GLU A 57 36.95 -12.27 -5.07
CA GLU A 57 36.12 -13.11 -4.21
C GLU A 57 35.75 -12.38 -2.91
N ASP A 58 36.71 -11.72 -2.27
CA ASP A 58 36.49 -10.95 -1.05
C ASP A 58 35.57 -9.75 -1.28
N THR A 59 35.72 -9.07 -2.42
CA THR A 59 34.83 -7.98 -2.82
C THR A 59 33.41 -8.49 -3.06
N LEU A 60 33.26 -9.62 -3.75
CA LEU A 60 31.96 -10.25 -4.00
C LEU A 60 31.28 -10.66 -2.69
N LYS A 61 32.02 -11.27 -1.76
CA LYS A 61 31.50 -11.64 -0.43
C LYS A 61 30.99 -10.42 0.33
N LYS A 62 31.76 -9.33 0.36
CA LYS A 62 31.35 -8.07 1.02
C LYS A 62 30.09 -7.51 0.38
N THR A 63 30.03 -7.46 -0.95
CA THR A 63 28.85 -6.99 -1.68
C THR A 63 27.62 -7.86 -1.40
N LEU A 64 27.78 -9.18 -1.33
CA LEU A 64 26.68 -10.10 -1.03
C LEU A 64 26.11 -9.85 0.38
N VAL A 65 26.99 -9.64 1.36
CA VAL A 65 26.57 -9.33 2.74
C VAL A 65 25.81 -8.01 2.79
N ILE A 66 26.31 -6.97 2.12
CA ILE A 66 25.64 -5.66 2.05
C ILE A 66 24.28 -5.78 1.36
N ALA A 67 24.20 -6.51 0.24
CA ALA A 67 22.96 -6.74 -0.48
C ALA A 67 21.94 -7.47 0.40
N GLN A 68 22.36 -8.50 1.13
CA GLN A 68 21.50 -9.23 2.05
C GLN A 68 20.99 -8.32 3.17
N GLN A 69 21.88 -7.57 3.82
CA GLN A 69 21.51 -6.65 4.88
C GLN A 69 20.54 -5.56 4.38
N THR A 70 20.79 -5.02 3.19
CA THR A 70 19.90 -4.03 2.56
C THR A 70 18.53 -4.62 2.27
N ALA A 71 18.46 -5.85 1.76
CA ALA A 71 17.20 -6.53 1.52
C ALA A 71 16.41 -6.78 2.82
N ASP A 72 17.09 -7.18 3.89
CA ASP A 72 16.48 -7.39 5.20
C ASP A 72 15.99 -6.06 5.81
N ASP A 73 16.78 -4.99 5.72
CA ASP A 73 16.40 -3.66 6.18
C ASP A 73 15.20 -3.11 5.41
N MET A 74 15.18 -3.27 4.07
CA MET A 74 14.03 -2.92 3.23
C MET A 74 12.77 -3.69 3.63
N LYS A 75 12.90 -5.00 3.87
CA LYS A 75 11.77 -5.85 4.27
C LYS A 75 11.22 -5.42 5.64
N GLN A 76 12.10 -5.15 6.60
CA GLN A 76 11.69 -4.67 7.92
C GLN A 76 11.07 -3.27 7.86
N GLY A 77 11.63 -2.37 7.06
CA GLY A 77 11.10 -1.03 6.84
C GLY A 77 9.69 -1.08 6.27
N ALA A 78 9.50 -1.83 5.18
CA ALA A 78 8.19 -2.01 4.55
C ALA A 78 7.16 -2.65 5.50
N ALA A 79 7.56 -3.62 6.32
CA ALA A 79 6.66 -4.23 7.29
C ALA A 79 6.21 -3.23 8.38
N ARG A 80 7.11 -2.39 8.89
CA ARG A 80 6.77 -1.35 9.87
C ARG A 80 5.86 -0.29 9.26
N GLU A 81 6.18 0.17 8.05
CA GLU A 81 5.39 1.17 7.34
C GLU A 81 3.98 0.65 7.03
N ALA A 82 3.86 -0.61 6.61
CA ALA A 82 2.55 -1.23 6.39
C ALA A 82 1.68 -1.25 7.65
N VAL A 83 2.26 -1.55 8.82
CA VAL A 83 1.54 -1.51 10.10
C VAL A 83 1.06 -0.09 10.40
N VAL A 84 1.91 0.92 10.22
CA VAL A 84 1.54 2.33 10.44
C VAL A 84 0.39 2.74 9.52
N ILE A 85 0.48 2.43 8.23
CA ILE A 85 -0.57 2.75 7.24
C ILE A 85 -1.90 2.10 7.63
N VAL A 86 -1.88 0.83 8.06
CA VAL A 86 -3.10 0.12 8.48
C VAL A 86 -3.71 0.77 9.71
N GLU A 87 -2.92 1.11 10.71
CA GLU A 87 -3.41 1.76 11.93
C GLU A 87 -3.95 3.17 11.66
N GLU A 88 -3.27 3.97 10.83
CA GLU A 88 -3.75 5.29 10.42
C GLU A 88 -5.08 5.19 9.64
N ALA A 89 -5.17 4.24 8.70
CA ALA A 89 -6.38 4.00 7.93
C ALA A 89 -7.56 3.59 8.85
N ARG A 90 -7.27 2.75 9.85
CA ARG A 90 -8.26 2.32 10.84
C ARG A 90 -8.75 3.50 11.67
N LEU A 91 -7.85 4.31 12.23
CA LEU A 91 -8.21 5.49 13.02
C LEU A 91 -9.06 6.47 12.20
N LYS A 92 -8.68 6.70 10.95
CA LYS A 92 -9.45 7.58 10.06
C LYS A 92 -10.84 7.02 9.75
N ALA A 93 -10.96 5.71 9.55
CA ALA A 93 -12.25 5.06 9.34
C ALA A 93 -13.14 5.19 10.59
N GLU A 94 -12.60 4.95 11.78
CA GLU A 94 -13.31 5.12 13.06
C GLU A 94 -13.80 6.57 13.24
N GLN A 95 -12.97 7.56 12.91
CA GLN A 95 -13.36 8.98 12.92
C GLN A 95 -14.50 9.30 11.95
N ILE A 96 -14.43 8.77 10.72
CA ILE A 96 -15.48 8.97 9.71
C ILE A 96 -16.80 8.37 10.17
N VAL A 97 -16.78 7.16 10.73
CA VAL A 97 -17.97 6.49 11.26
C VAL A 97 -18.56 7.29 12.42
N ALA A 98 -17.74 7.70 13.39
CA ALA A 98 -18.21 8.49 14.52
C ALA A 98 -18.87 9.82 14.09
N ALA A 99 -18.25 10.52 13.14
CA ALA A 99 -18.80 11.76 12.58
C ALA A 99 -20.11 11.52 11.80
N ALA A 100 -20.21 10.42 11.06
CA ALA A 100 -21.43 10.05 10.34
C ALA A 100 -22.58 9.72 11.31
N GLU A 101 -22.30 8.98 12.38
CA GLU A 101 -23.29 8.68 13.42
C GLU A 101 -23.77 9.94 14.15
N GLU A 102 -22.86 10.88 14.46
CA GLU A 102 -23.23 12.14 15.08
C GLU A 102 -24.17 12.95 14.20
N ARG A 103 -23.85 13.05 12.90
CA ARG A 103 -24.74 13.72 11.92
C ARG A 103 -26.09 13.02 11.81
N ALA A 104 -26.11 11.68 11.77
CA ALA A 104 -27.36 10.92 11.73
C ALA A 104 -28.23 11.19 12.97
N ARG A 105 -27.61 11.21 14.17
CA ARG A 105 -28.29 11.57 15.42
C ARG A 105 -28.84 13.00 15.38
N ALA A 106 -28.10 13.96 14.84
CA ALA A 106 -28.56 15.34 14.69
C ALA A 106 -29.78 15.43 13.76
N ILE A 107 -29.71 14.81 12.58
CA ILE A 107 -30.81 14.77 11.61
C ILE A 107 -32.08 14.14 12.21
N LEU A 108 -31.94 13.05 12.97
CA LEU A 108 -33.08 12.40 13.62
C LEU A 108 -33.75 13.32 14.65
N ARG A 109 -32.97 14.07 15.44
CA ARG A 109 -33.50 15.06 16.39
C ARG A 109 -34.26 16.17 15.67
N GLU A 110 -33.67 16.74 14.62
CA GLU A 110 -34.32 17.78 13.81
C GLU A 110 -35.62 17.27 13.18
N TYR A 111 -35.62 16.04 12.68
CA TYR A 111 -36.81 15.40 12.13
C TYR A 111 -37.93 15.25 13.19
N GLU A 112 -37.59 14.78 14.39
CA GLU A 112 -38.55 14.66 15.49
C GLU A 112 -39.14 16.01 15.90
N ASP A 113 -38.31 17.06 15.95
CA ASP A 113 -38.75 18.40 16.31
C ASP A 113 -39.68 19.00 15.25
N ILE A 114 -39.33 18.89 13.97
CA ILE A 114 -40.20 19.32 12.86
C ILE A 114 -41.53 18.55 12.89
N ARG A 115 -41.49 17.24 13.15
CA ARG A 115 -42.70 16.41 13.25
C ARG A 115 -43.61 16.88 14.39
N LYS A 116 -43.05 17.18 15.57
CA LYS A 116 -43.80 17.74 16.72
C LYS A 116 -44.41 19.08 16.37
N GLN A 117 -43.64 19.98 15.75
CA GLN A 117 -44.13 21.30 15.32
C GLN A 117 -45.30 21.16 14.33
N ALA A 118 -45.19 20.27 13.35
CA ALA A 118 -46.26 20.00 12.40
C ALA A 118 -47.54 19.47 13.08
N GLN A 119 -47.40 18.60 14.08
CA GLN A 119 -48.55 18.08 14.84
C GLN A 119 -49.23 19.17 15.69
N VAL A 120 -48.44 20.04 16.33
CA VAL A 120 -48.95 21.19 17.07
C VAL A 120 -49.67 22.16 16.12
N PHE A 121 -49.07 22.47 14.98
CA PHE A 121 -49.67 23.32 13.96
C PHE A 121 -50.99 22.74 13.45
N LYS A 122 -51.03 21.46 13.09
CA LYS A 122 -52.25 20.75 12.67
C LYS A 122 -53.37 20.84 13.71
N THR A 123 -53.02 20.71 15.00
CA THR A 123 -53.98 20.80 16.10
C THR A 123 -54.54 22.22 16.23
N LYS A 124 -53.67 23.23 16.20
CA LYS A 124 -54.06 24.65 16.22
C LYS A 124 -54.95 25.01 15.04
N LEU A 125 -54.59 24.59 13.83
CA LEU A 125 -55.37 24.85 12.62
C LEU A 125 -56.76 24.20 12.70
N ARG A 126 -56.85 22.97 13.18
CA ARG A 126 -58.15 22.31 13.38
C ARG A 126 -59.02 23.05 14.40
N SER A 127 -58.43 23.51 15.50
CA SER A 127 -59.15 24.28 16.51
C SER A 127 -59.64 25.61 15.95
N PHE A 128 -58.81 26.30 15.17
CA PHE A 128 -59.16 27.54 14.49
C PHE A 128 -60.32 27.33 13.52
N LEU A 129 -60.22 26.33 12.63
CA LEU A 129 -61.28 26.04 11.66
C LEU A 129 -62.60 25.63 12.31
N ARG A 130 -62.57 24.90 13.43
CA ARG A 130 -63.79 24.59 14.20
C ARG A 130 -64.42 25.86 14.75
N SER A 131 -63.64 26.72 15.40
CA SER A 131 -64.13 28.00 15.91
C SER A 131 -64.70 28.89 14.79
N GLN A 132 -64.10 28.88 13.59
CA GLN A 132 -64.65 29.62 12.45
C GLN A 132 -65.96 29.01 11.92
N LEU A 133 -66.08 27.68 11.93
CA LEU A 133 -67.31 26.98 11.55
C LEU A 133 -68.44 27.28 12.54
N ASP A 134 -68.14 27.22 13.85
CA ASP A 134 -69.13 27.48 14.91
C ASP A 134 -69.69 28.91 14.80
N LEU A 135 -68.85 29.90 14.48
CA LEU A 135 -69.29 31.30 14.26
C LEU A 135 -70.25 31.45 13.07
N VAL A 136 -69.96 30.78 11.95
CA VAL A 136 -70.83 30.82 10.77
C VAL A 136 -72.15 30.10 11.06
N GLN A 137 -72.12 29.00 11.81
CA GLN A 137 -73.33 28.29 12.21
C GLN A 137 -74.20 29.12 13.16
N GLU A 138 -73.62 29.84 14.12
CA GLU A 138 -74.37 30.77 14.97
C GLU A 138 -75.02 31.90 14.14
N GLU A 139 -74.32 32.43 13.13
CA GLU A 139 -74.87 33.45 12.23
C GLU A 139 -76.04 32.88 11.39
N ASP A 140 -75.90 31.68 10.83
CA ASP A 140 -76.96 30.99 10.09
C ASP A 140 -78.19 30.70 10.98
N ASP A 141 -77.98 30.26 12.23
CA ASP A 141 -79.05 29.97 13.19
C ASP A 141 -79.82 31.26 13.58
N ILE A 142 -79.11 32.39 13.72
CA ILE A 142 -79.73 33.71 13.94
C ILE A 142 -80.59 34.11 12.74
N LEU A 143 -80.07 33.97 11.52
CA LEU A 143 -80.80 34.31 10.29
C LEU A 143 -82.06 33.45 10.11
N ILE A 144 -81.98 32.13 10.36
CA ILE A 144 -83.13 31.21 10.28
C ILE A 144 -84.17 31.58 11.34
N SER A 145 -83.73 31.90 12.56
CA SER A 145 -84.62 32.35 13.63
C SER A 145 -85.36 33.63 13.26
N ASP A 146 -84.65 34.63 12.74
CA ASP A 146 -85.23 35.90 12.31
C ASP A 146 -86.25 35.71 11.17
N ASP A 147 -85.95 34.85 10.19
CA ASP A 147 -86.88 34.48 9.12
C ASP A 147 -88.15 33.79 9.67
N LEU A 148 -88.02 32.86 10.63
CA LEU A 148 -89.16 32.22 11.30
C LEU A 148 -90.03 33.22 12.07
N TYR A 149 -89.42 34.19 12.76
CA TYR A 149 -90.16 35.24 13.47
C TYR A 149 -90.91 36.15 12.51
N LEU A 150 -90.32 36.48 11.36
CA LEU A 150 -90.97 37.24 10.29
C LEU A 150 -92.16 36.48 9.68
N GLU A 151 -92.00 35.18 9.36
CA GLU A 151 -93.11 34.36 8.87
C GLU A 151 -94.27 34.25 9.88
N ALA A 152 -93.95 34.04 11.17
CA ALA A 152 -94.96 33.95 12.23
C ALA A 152 -95.69 35.29 12.47
N ALA A 153 -95.00 36.42 12.33
CA ALA A 153 -95.61 37.75 12.44
C ALA A 153 -96.55 38.08 11.26
N VAL A 154 -96.29 37.49 10.09
CA VAL A 154 -97.16 37.65 8.90
C VAL A 154 -98.38 36.71 8.97
N ALA A 155 -98.28 35.57 9.65
CA ALA A 155 -99.33 34.55 9.77
C ALA A 155 -100.33 34.76 10.94
N GLY A 156 -100.69 36.01 11.27
CA GLY A 156 -101.53 36.40 12.43
C GLY A 156 -102.82 35.57 12.68
N PRO A 157 -103.42 35.66 13.89
CA PRO A 157 -104.30 34.63 14.45
C PRO A 157 -105.54 34.39 13.58
N GLU A 158 -105.84 33.10 13.40
CA GLU A 158 -106.86 32.52 12.54
C GLU A 158 -108.18 33.30 12.51
N ASN A 159 -108.70 33.58 11.32
CA ASN A 159 -110.09 33.97 11.17
C ASN A 159 -110.98 32.71 11.18
N GLU A 160 -111.10 32.10 12.36
CA GLU A 160 -112.32 31.39 12.76
C GLU A 160 -113.41 32.43 13.09
N GLY A 161 -114.51 32.42 12.33
CA GLY A 161 -115.74 33.17 12.63
C GLY A 161 -116.26 33.97 11.43
N GLY A 162 -117.46 33.77 10.90
CA GLY A 162 -118.55 32.88 11.22
C GLY A 162 -119.76 33.23 10.36
N LYS A 163 -120.63 32.23 10.18
CA LYS A 163 -121.97 32.21 9.52
C LYS A 163 -122.02 32.26 8.00
#